data_AF-A0A1G0Z654-F1
#
_entry.id   AF-A0A1G0Z654-F1
#
_cell.length_a   1.000
_cell.length_b   1.000
_cell.length_c   1.000
_cell.angle_alpha   90.00
_cell.angle_beta   90.00
_cell.angle_gamma   90.00
#
_symmetry.space_group_name_H-M   'P 1'
#
loop_
_entity.id
_entity.type
_entity.pdbx_description
1 polymer ?
#
loop_
_entity_poly.entity_id
_entity_poly.type
_entity_poly.pdbx_seq_one_letter_code
_entity_poly.pdbx_strand_id
1 'polypeptide(L)' 'MPEQLKITALSIEDLAKFLRRAGSRHASEDSIRSDIEDGAPLNKDGTVNLIYYCAWMIREVSADAD' A
#
# COMPACT_ATOMS: atom_id res chain seq x y z
N MET A 1 1.40 -6.10 25.57
CA MET A 1 0.97 -4.91 24.81
C MET A 1 0.81 -5.36 23.37
N PRO A 2 -0.33 -5.15 22.69
CA PRO A 2 -0.42 -5.44 21.26
C PRO A 2 0.66 -4.61 20.54
N GLU A 3 1.40 -5.25 19.65
CA GLU A 3 2.46 -4.61 18.89
C GLU A 3 1.88 -3.45 18.08
N GLN A 4 2.39 -2.24 18.30
CA GLN A 4 1.85 -1.05 17.66
C GLN A 4 2.20 -1.08 16.18
N LEU A 5 1.18 -1.18 15.33
CA LEU A 5 1.32 -1.21 13.87
C LEU A 5 2.08 0.06 13.42
N LYS A 6 3.24 -0.12 12.77
CA LYS A 6 4.02 0.99 12.21
C LYS A 6 3.53 1.29 10.80
N ILE A 7 2.69 2.31 10.66
CA ILE A 7 2.12 2.72 9.36
C ILE A 7 3.17 3.12 8.31
N THR A 8 4.40 3.43 8.73
CA THR A 8 5.53 3.75 7.85
C THR A 8 6.33 2.54 7.40
N ALA A 9 6.06 1.35 7.94
CA ALA A 9 6.74 0.10 7.64
C ALA A 9 5.78 -1.09 7.83
N LEU A 10 4.87 -1.27 6.88
CA LEU A 10 3.90 -2.37 6.86
C LEU A 10 4.39 -3.52 5.98
N SER A 11 4.16 -4.76 6.42
CA SER A 11 4.22 -5.88 5.49
C SER A 11 3.13 -5.72 4.41
N ILE A 12 3.31 -6.34 3.24
CA ILE A 12 2.29 -6.35 2.18
C ILE A 12 0.96 -6.94 2.70
N GLU A 13 1.05 -7.99 3.53
CA GLU A 13 -0.10 -8.62 4.17
C GLU A 13 -0.83 -7.64 5.12
N ASP A 14 -0.10 -6.93 5.98
CA ASP A 14 -0.70 -5.98 6.91
C ASP A 14 -1.31 -4.77 6.19
N LEU A 15 -0.68 -4.32 5.10
CA LEU A 15 -1.23 -3.28 4.25
C LEU A 15 -2.55 -3.73 3.60
N ALA A 16 -2.60 -4.93 3.02
CA ALA A 16 -3.83 -5.48 2.43
C ALA A 16 -4.96 -5.55 3.46
N LYS A 17 -4.67 -6.09 4.66
CA LYS A 17 -5.63 -6.16 5.77
C LYS A 17 -6.09 -4.78 6.21
N PHE A 18 -5.15 -3.83 6.32
CA PHE A 18 -5.45 -2.46 6.73
C PHE A 18 -6.38 -1.78 5.72
N LEU A 19 -6.06 -1.85 4.43
CA LEU A 19 -6.85 -1.24 3.36
C LEU A 19 -8.25 -1.87 3.25
N ARG A 20 -8.37 -3.20 3.38
CA ARG A 20 -9.68 -3.88 3.44
C ARG A 20 -10.53 -3.38 4.59
N ARG A 21 -9.94 -3.24 5.78
CA ARG A 21 -10.64 -2.72 6.97
C ARG A 21 -11.02 -1.25 6.84
N ALA A 22 -10.23 -0.48 6.09
CA ALA A 22 -10.52 0.92 5.77
C ALA A 22 -11.59 1.10 4.68
N GLY A 23 -12.06 0.01 4.05
CA GLY A 23 -13.15 0.01 3.07
C GLY A 23 -12.72 -0.28 1.61
N SER A 24 -11.43 -0.50 1.35
CA SER A 24 -10.95 -0.87 0.02
C SER A 24 -11.21 -2.35 -0.26
N ARG A 25 -12.34 -2.64 -0.93
CA ARG A 25 -12.82 -4.02 -1.17
C ARG A 25 -11.89 -4.85 -2.04
N HIS A 26 -11.15 -4.21 -2.93
CA HIS A 26 -10.27 -4.85 -3.91
C HIS A 26 -8.84 -5.04 -3.43
N ALA A 27 -8.45 -4.43 -2.29
CA ALA A 27 -7.09 -4.55 -1.78
C ALA A 27 -6.75 -6.01 -1.46
N SER A 28 -5.77 -6.59 -2.14
CA SER A 28 -5.19 -7.91 -1.85
C SER A 28 -3.68 -7.82 -1.87
N GLU A 29 -2.98 -8.86 -1.40
CA GLU A 29 -1.54 -8.92 -1.56
C GLU A 29 -1.15 -8.89 -3.04
N ASP A 30 -1.91 -9.58 -3.90
CA ASP A 30 -1.67 -9.59 -5.34
C ASP A 30 -1.85 -8.21 -5.97
N SER A 31 -2.89 -7.45 -5.57
CA SER A 31 -3.08 -6.09 -6.08
C SER A 31 -1.93 -5.18 -5.66
N ILE A 32 -1.50 -5.27 -4.41
CA ILE A 32 -0.37 -4.47 -3.90
C ILE A 32 0.94 -4.88 -4.58
N ARG A 33 1.14 -6.16 -4.89
CA ARG A 33 2.31 -6.62 -5.65
C ARG A 33 2.29 -6.08 -7.08
N SER A 34 1.13 -6.06 -7.73
CA SER A 34 0.97 -5.40 -9.03
C SER A 34 1.34 -3.92 -8.93
N ASP A 35 0.82 -3.21 -7.93
CA ASP A 35 1.15 -1.78 -7.73
C ASP A 35 2.67 -1.57 -7.58
N ILE A 36 3.36 -2.47 -6.87
CA ILE A 36 4.83 -2.45 -6.71
C ILE A 36 5.54 -2.69 -8.04
N GLU A 37 5.06 -3.63 -8.86
CA GLU A 37 5.57 -3.88 -10.21
C GLU A 37 5.37 -2.66 -11.12
N ASP A 38 4.26 -1.93 -10.93
CA ASP A 38 3.93 -0.67 -11.61
C ASP A 38 4.70 0.54 -11.02
N GLY A 39 5.51 0.33 -9.98
CA GLY A 39 6.45 1.31 -9.44
C GLY A 39 6.03 1.95 -8.11
N ALA A 40 5.07 1.36 -7.38
CA ALA A 40 4.73 1.81 -6.05
C ALA A 40 5.95 1.73 -5.10
N PRO A 41 6.15 2.74 -4.25
CA PRO A 41 7.36 2.87 -3.45
C PRO A 41 7.45 1.81 -2.35
N LEU A 42 8.61 1.14 -2.28
CA LEU A 42 9.00 0.26 -1.18
C LEU A 42 10.10 0.91 -0.33
N ASN A 43 10.05 0.62 0.97
CA ASN A 43 11.18 0.86 1.85
C ASN A 43 12.33 -0.09 1.49
N LYS A 44 13.55 0.26 1.90
CA LYS A 44 14.77 -0.54 1.64
C LYS A 44 14.70 -1.96 2.22
N ASP A 45 13.89 -2.17 3.24
CA ASP A 45 13.68 -3.46 3.91
C ASP A 45 12.53 -4.28 3.30
N GLY A 46 11.90 -3.78 2.23
CA GLY A 46 10.78 -4.43 1.55
C GLY A 46 9.41 -4.17 2.18
N THR A 47 9.33 -3.36 3.24
CA THR A 47 8.06 -2.90 3.80
C THR A 47 7.47 -1.74 3.01
N VAL A 48 6.18 -1.47 3.21
CA VAL A 48 5.47 -0.37 2.57
C VAL A 48 5.24 0.75 3.57
N ASN A 49 5.55 1.98 3.14
CA ASN A 49 5.12 3.18 3.85
C ASN A 49 3.75 3.63 3.32
N LEU A 50 2.72 3.56 4.17
CA LEU A 50 1.34 3.85 3.77
C LEU A 50 1.18 5.25 3.16
N ILE A 51 1.89 6.25 3.67
CA ILE A 51 1.76 7.64 3.21
C ILE A 51 2.27 7.75 1.76
N TYR A 52 3.44 7.18 1.49
CA TYR A 52 4.01 7.20 0.14
C TYR A 52 3.22 6.34 -0.84
N TYR A 53 2.72 5.19 -0.38
CA TYR A 53 1.85 4.34 -1.18
C TYR A 53 0.54 5.05 -1.57
N CYS A 54 -0.12 5.73 -0.62
CA CYS A 54 -1.31 6.54 -0.94
C CYS A 54 -1.00 7.71 -1.89
N ALA A 55 0.14 8.38 -1.72
CA ALA A 55 0.55 9.44 -2.63
C ALA A 55 0.78 8.92 -4.07
N TRP A 56 1.38 7.73 -4.21
CA TRP A 56 1.52 7.04 -5.49
C TRP A 56 0.15 6.67 -6.09
N MET A 57 -0.75 6.07 -5.31
CA MET A 57 -2.10 5.73 -5.79
C MET A 57 -2.85 6.94 -6.35
N ILE A 58 -2.80 8.09 -5.66
CA ILE A 58 -3.45 9.33 -6.13
C ILE A 58 -2.83 9.81 -7.44
N ARG A 59 -1.51 9.67 -7.59
CA ARG A 59 -0.79 10.02 -8.81
C ARG A 59 -1.24 9.14 -9.99
N GLU A 60 -1.32 7.83 -9.80
CA GLU A 60 -1.73 6.91 -10.87
C GLU A 60 -3.18 7.14 -11.30
N VAL A 61 -4.10 7.30 -10.33
CA VAL A 61 -5.51 7.63 -10.64
C VAL A 61 -5.64 8.94 -11.40
N SER A 62 -4.73 9.90 -11.16
CA SER A 62 -4.70 11.17 -11.89
C SER A 62 -4.07 11.03 -13.28
N ALA A 63 -3.11 10.12 -13.46
CA ALA A 63 -2.46 9.85 -14.74
C ALA A 63 -3.38 9.07 -15.70
N ASP A 64 -4.23 8.18 -15.17
CA ASP A 64 -5.24 7.44 -15.94
C ASP A 64 -6.40 8.31 -16.45
N ALA A 65 -6.53 9.54 -15.95
CA ALA A 65 -7.63 10.45 -16.29
C ALA A 65 -7.35 11.35 -17.51
N ASP A 66 -6.14 11.33 -18.06
CA ASP A 66 -5.70 12.05 -19.27
C ASP A 66 -5.60 11.12 -20.50
#